data_AF-E1QNG7-F1
#
_entry.id   AF-E1QNG7-F1
#
_cell.length_a   1.000
_cell.length_b   1.000
_cell.length_c   1.000
_cell.angle_alpha   90.00
_cell.angle_beta   90.00
_cell.angle_gamma   90.00
#
_symmetry.space_group_name_H-M   'P 1'
#
loop_
_entity.id
_entity.type
_entity.pdbx_description
1 polymer ?
#
loop_
_entity_poly.entity_id
_entity_poly.type
_entity_poly.pdbx_seq_one_letter_code
_entity_poly.pdbx_strand_id
1 'polypeptide(L)'
;MSSIVDVRLGDYHGEWILDNGVVRYVEHIGSDVIEAELEGCGEDYTDCVIEDVVKRLGDELKLPRSILGSVKARLKVLGLPLVITLREEVNVSIIEFRGRNGNAQLVIHYQLIS
;
A
#
# COMPACT_ATOMS: atom_id res chain seq x y z
N MET A 1 -4.10 -0.80 -19.22
CA MET A 1 -3.60 -1.34 -17.94
C MET A 1 -4.20 -0.51 -16.83
N SER A 2 -4.91 -1.11 -15.88
CA SER A 2 -5.45 -0.42 -14.72
C SER A 2 -4.74 -0.91 -13.48
N SER A 3 -4.10 0.01 -12.76
CA SER A 3 -3.54 -0.29 -11.44
C SER A 3 -4.68 -0.76 -10.51
N ILE A 4 -4.47 -1.88 -9.83
CA ILE A 4 -5.35 -2.40 -8.79
C ILE A 4 -4.95 -1.86 -7.41
N VAL A 5 -3.70 -1.40 -7.24
CA VAL A 5 -3.25 -0.68 -6.05
C VAL A 5 -2.24 0.39 -6.45
N ASP A 6 -2.49 1.64 -6.09
CA ASP A 6 -1.57 2.77 -6.25
C ASP A 6 -1.19 3.31 -4.86
N VAL A 7 0.11 3.40 -4.58
CA VAL A 7 0.65 3.87 -3.30
C VAL A 7 1.59 5.03 -3.53
N ARG A 8 1.35 6.16 -2.86
CA ARG A 8 2.20 7.36 -2.88
C ARG A 8 2.49 7.84 -1.46
N LEU A 9 3.70 7.59 -0.98
CA LEU A 9 4.16 7.96 0.37
C LEU A 9 5.38 8.87 0.27
N GLY A 10 5.17 10.17 0.09
CA GLY A 10 6.26 11.09 -0.20
C GLY A 10 6.88 10.77 -1.56
N ASP A 11 8.17 10.42 -1.56
CA ASP A 11 8.91 10.02 -2.78
C ASP A 11 8.70 8.54 -3.16
N TYR A 12 8.17 7.71 -2.25
CA TYR A 12 7.86 6.31 -2.56
C TYR A 12 6.59 6.23 -3.42
N HIS A 13 6.71 5.60 -4.59
CA HIS A 13 5.59 5.31 -5.48
C HIS A 13 5.61 3.85 -5.91
N GLY A 14 4.55 3.11 -5.57
CA GLY A 14 4.38 1.70 -5.89
C GLY A 14 3.03 1.42 -6.51
N GLU A 15 3.01 0.64 -7.59
CA GLU A 15 1.82 0.24 -8.32
C GLU A 15 1.74 -1.28 -8.44
N TRP A 16 0.53 -1.84 -8.26
CA TRP A 16 0.23 -3.23 -8.59
C TRP A 16 -0.71 -3.22 -9.79
N ILE A 17 -0.28 -3.86 -10.87
CA ILE A 17 -0.99 -3.86 -12.15
C ILE A 17 -1.42 -5.29 -12.45
N LEU A 18 -2.71 -5.47 -12.71
CA LEU A 18 -3.26 -6.74 -13.19
C LEU A 18 -3.27 -6.74 -14.73
N ASP A 19 -2.53 -7.67 -15.33
CA ASP A 19 -2.45 -7.84 -16.78
C ASP A 19 -2.60 -9.33 -17.14
N ASN A 20 -3.68 -9.68 -17.85
CA ASN A 20 -4.01 -11.06 -18.25
C ASN A 20 -3.97 -12.09 -17.09
N GLY A 21 -4.41 -11.69 -15.89
CA GLY A 21 -4.42 -12.56 -14.71
C GLY A 21 -3.09 -12.63 -13.96
N VAL A 22 -2.06 -11.95 -14.44
CA VAL A 22 -0.76 -11.83 -13.76
C VAL A 22 -0.69 -10.48 -13.06
N VAL A 23 -0.25 -10.49 -11.80
CA VAL A 23 0.01 -9.25 -11.06
C VAL A 23 1.48 -8.89 -11.20
N ARG A 24 1.74 -7.67 -11.65
CA ARG A 24 3.07 -7.05 -11.62
C ARG A 24 3.10 -5.95 -10.58
N TYR A 25 4.21 -5.84 -9.88
CA TYR A 25 4.55 -4.71 -9.04
C TYR A 25 5.53 -3.82 -9.77
N VAL A 26 5.29 -2.52 -9.71
CA VAL A 26 6.13 -1.47 -10.29
C VAL A 26 6.47 -0.48 -9.19
N GLU A 27 7.76 -0.28 -8.92
CA GLU A 27 8.28 0.71 -7.99
C GLU A 27 8.99 1.81 -8.76
N HIS A 28 8.70 3.06 -8.41
CA HIS A 28 9.38 4.22 -8.99
C HIS A 28 10.26 4.85 -7.92
N ILE A 29 11.57 4.89 -8.19
CA ILE A 29 12.58 5.46 -7.29
C ILE A 29 13.32 6.56 -8.06
N GLY A 30 12.88 7.81 -7.90
CA GLY A 30 13.42 8.94 -8.67
C GLY A 30 13.14 8.77 -10.18
N SER A 31 14.19 8.56 -10.98
CA SER A 31 14.08 8.27 -12.43
C SER A 31 14.06 6.78 -12.76
N ASP A 32 14.30 5.91 -11.79
CA ASP A 32 14.41 4.48 -11.99
C ASP A 32 13.06 3.80 -11.76
N VAL A 33 12.79 2.77 -12.57
CA VAL A 33 11.58 1.94 -12.48
C VAL A 33 12.02 0.49 -12.27
N ILE A 34 11.57 -0.10 -11.17
CA ILE A 34 11.80 -1.51 -10.84
C ILE A 34 10.49 -2.25 -11.04
N GLU A 35 10.48 -3.25 -11.91
CA GLU A 35 9.32 -4.09 -12.16
C GLU A 35 9.59 -5.53 -11.71
N ALA A 36 8.62 -6.14 -11.03
CA ALA A 36 8.67 -7.54 -10.62
C ALA A 36 7.30 -8.19 -10.78
N GLU A 37 7.27 -9.45 -11.20
CA GLU A 37 6.05 -10.25 -11.15
C GLU A 37 5.81 -10.73 -9.71
N LEU A 38 4.58 -10.65 -9.23
CA LEU A 38 4.19 -11.33 -8.00
C LEU A 38 3.85 -12.78 -8.34
N GLU A 39 4.87 -13.64 -8.25
CA GLU A 39 4.72 -15.08 -8.45
C GLU A 39 3.70 -15.67 -7.47
N GLY A 40 2.81 -16.53 -7.96
CA GLY A 40 1.91 -17.32 -7.13
C GLY A 40 0.61 -16.62 -6.69
N CYS A 41 0.30 -15.40 -7.14
CA CYS A 41 -0.98 -14.76 -6.83
C CYS A 41 -2.20 -15.42 -7.50
N GLY A 42 -2.04 -16.07 -8.66
CA GLY A 42 -3.11 -16.81 -9.35
C GLY A 42 -4.36 -15.97 -9.69
N GLU A 43 -5.47 -16.64 -9.97
CA GLU A 43 -6.74 -15.97 -10.31
C GLU A 43 -7.38 -15.23 -9.12
N ASP A 44 -7.18 -15.71 -7.88
CA ASP A 44 -7.63 -15.04 -6.65
C ASP A 44 -6.50 -14.21 -6.02
N TYR A 45 -5.99 -13.26 -6.82
CA TYR A 45 -4.84 -12.43 -6.48
C TYR A 45 -5.05 -11.50 -5.29
N THR A 46 -6.28 -11.31 -4.82
CA THR A 46 -6.65 -10.25 -3.87
C THR A 46 -5.87 -10.36 -2.56
N ASP A 47 -5.78 -11.54 -1.95
CA ASP A 47 -5.06 -11.69 -0.68
C ASP A 47 -3.55 -11.54 -0.87
N CYS A 48 -3.01 -12.13 -1.95
CA CYS A 48 -1.59 -12.04 -2.31
C CYS A 48 -1.15 -10.58 -2.52
N VAL A 49 -1.93 -9.80 -3.26
CA VAL A 49 -1.70 -8.36 -3.45
C VAL A 49 -1.76 -7.61 -2.13
N ILE A 50 -2.79 -7.85 -1.32
CA ILE A 50 -2.93 -7.16 -0.03
C ILE A 50 -1.77 -7.53 0.92
N GLU A 51 -1.29 -8.77 0.92
CA GLU A 51 -0.14 -9.18 1.70
C GLU A 51 1.14 -8.44 1.30
N ASP A 52 1.43 -8.35 0.00
CA ASP A 52 2.60 -7.63 -0.50
C ASP A 52 2.51 -6.13 -0.21
N VAL A 53 1.33 -5.52 -0.42
CA VAL A 53 1.07 -4.12 -0.08
C VAL A 53 1.34 -3.86 1.40
N VAL A 54 0.79 -4.69 2.29
CA VAL A 54 0.97 -4.52 3.75
C VAL A 54 2.43 -4.71 4.15
N LYS A 55 3.15 -5.65 3.54
CA LYS A 55 4.57 -5.86 3.78
C LYS A 55 5.36 -4.60 3.42
N ARG A 56 5.18 -4.05 2.22
CA ARG A 56 5.88 -2.85 1.76
C ARG A 56 5.52 -1.60 2.55
N LEU A 57 4.23 -1.41 2.89
CA LEU A 57 3.81 -0.35 3.80
C LEU A 57 4.49 -0.49 5.17
N GLY A 58 4.61 -1.72 5.67
CA GLY A 58 5.29 -2.00 6.93
C GLY A 58 6.77 -1.63 6.90
N ASP A 59 7.46 -1.96 5.81
CA ASP A 59 8.88 -1.65 5.62
C ASP A 59 9.09 -0.13 5.44
N GLU A 60 8.29 0.53 4.59
CA GLU A 60 8.40 1.96 4.28
C GLU A 60 8.07 2.84 5.49
N LEU A 61 6.93 2.58 6.15
CA LEU A 61 6.47 3.35 7.30
C LEU A 61 7.04 2.86 8.64
N LYS A 62 7.89 1.81 8.61
CA LYS A 62 8.48 1.16 9.79
C LYS A 62 7.43 0.77 10.83
N LEU A 63 6.29 0.23 10.37
CA LEU A 63 5.16 -0.09 11.25
C LEU A 63 5.46 -1.33 12.11
N PRO A 64 5.08 -1.32 13.40
CA PRO A 64 5.11 -2.51 14.23
C PRO A 64 4.25 -3.64 13.67
N ARG A 65 4.71 -4.90 13.79
CA ARG A 65 3.96 -6.09 13.37
C ARG A 65 2.56 -6.19 13.98
N SER A 66 2.36 -5.65 15.19
CA SER A 66 1.07 -5.60 15.86
C SER A 66 0.02 -4.78 15.11
N ILE A 67 0.43 -3.81 14.30
CA ILE A 67 -0.46 -2.94 13.52
C ILE A 67 -0.74 -3.52 12.13
N LEU A 68 0.23 -4.24 11.55
CA LEU A 68 0.13 -4.80 10.19
C LEU A 68 -1.09 -5.70 10.00
N GLY A 69 -1.44 -6.51 11.01
CA GLY A 69 -2.65 -7.35 10.96
C GLY A 69 -3.94 -6.54 10.83
N SER A 70 -4.04 -5.43 11.57
CA SER A 70 -5.19 -4.51 11.50
C SER A 70 -5.25 -3.77 10.17
N VAL A 71 -4.10 -3.37 9.62
CA VAL A 71 -4.01 -2.75 8.29
C VAL A 71 -4.47 -3.75 7.24
N LYS A 72 -3.94 -4.99 7.24
CA LYS A 72 -4.36 -6.07 6.33
C LYS A 72 -5.88 -6.28 6.36
N ALA A 73 -6.44 -6.45 7.55
CA ALA A 73 -7.87 -6.66 7.72
C ALA A 73 -8.68 -5.47 7.18
N ARG A 74 -8.22 -4.23 7.41
CA ARG A 74 -8.89 -3.04 6.89
C ARG A 74 -8.83 -2.97 5.37
N LEU A 75 -7.68 -3.22 4.74
CA LEU A 75 -7.53 -3.19 3.29
C LEU A 75 -8.44 -4.23 2.61
N LYS A 76 -8.59 -5.43 3.19
CA LYS A 76 -9.55 -6.44 2.71
C LYS A 76 -10.98 -5.93 2.68
N VAL A 77 -11.40 -5.20 3.72
CA VAL A 77 -12.75 -4.62 3.79
C VAL A 77 -12.92 -3.51 2.75
N LEU A 78 -11.92 -2.63 2.58
CA LEU A 78 -11.97 -1.55 1.60
C LEU A 78 -12.07 -2.07 0.17
N GLY A 79 -11.40 -3.19 -0.13
CA GLY A 79 -11.47 -3.87 -1.42
C GLY A 79 -10.77 -3.11 -2.56
N LEU A 80 -10.32 -3.87 -3.56
CA LEU A 80 -9.61 -3.34 -4.72
C LEU A 80 -10.56 -2.66 -5.72
N PRO A 81 -10.13 -1.64 -6.49
CA PRO A 81 -8.79 -1.05 -6.45
C PRO A 81 -8.55 -0.22 -5.19
N LEU A 82 -7.29 -0.10 -4.77
CA LEU A 82 -6.88 0.72 -3.64
C LEU A 82 -6.01 1.90 -4.09
N VAL A 83 -6.24 3.05 -3.49
CA VAL A 83 -5.36 4.23 -3.59
C VAL A 83 -4.91 4.57 -2.17
N ILE A 84 -3.60 4.68 -1.97
CA ILE A 84 -2.97 4.91 -0.67
C ILE A 84 -2.08 6.13 -0.76
N THR A 85 -2.37 7.18 0.01
CA THR A 85 -1.62 8.45 -0.07
C THR A 85 -1.19 8.93 1.30
N LEU A 86 0.01 9.50 1.39
CA LEU A 86 0.49 10.20 2.58
C LEU A 86 0.06 11.67 2.57
N ARG A 87 -0.41 12.14 3.71
CA ARG A 87 -0.55 13.56 4.04
C ARG A 87 0.26 13.85 5.30
N GLU A 88 1.23 14.76 5.19
CA GLU A 88 2.07 15.18 6.31
C GLU A 88 1.51 16.46 6.95
N GLU A 89 1.49 16.47 8.28
CA GLU A 89 1.17 17.61 9.13
C GLU A 89 2.28 17.74 10.20
N VAL A 90 2.36 18.90 10.86
CA VAL A 90 3.53 19.32 11.70
C VAL A 90 4.07 18.24 12.65
N ASN A 91 3.21 17.39 13.23
CA ASN A 91 3.62 16.28 14.11
C ASN A 91 2.86 14.98 13.81
N VAL A 92 2.27 14.86 12.63
CA VAL A 92 1.39 13.74 12.29
C VAL A 92 1.58 13.35 10.83
N SER A 93 1.73 12.05 10.59
CA SER A 93 1.61 11.47 9.25
C SER A 93 0.27 10.75 9.14
N ILE A 94 -0.54 11.14 8.17
CA ILE A 94 -1.85 10.55 7.90
C ILE A 94 -1.76 9.77 6.60
N ILE A 95 -1.89 8.44 6.70
CA ILE A 95 -2.00 7.57 5.55
C ILE A 95 -3.49 7.41 5.23
N GLU A 96 -3.92 7.92 4.09
CA GLU A 96 -5.27 7.76 3.60
C GLU A 96 -5.38 6.53 2.70
N PHE A 97 -6.30 5.62 3.02
CA PHE A 97 -6.64 4.47 2.21
C PHE A 97 -8.01 4.69 1.58
N ARG A 98 -8.11 4.55 0.26
CA ARG A 98 -9.37 4.62 -0.48
C ARG A 98 -9.53 3.34 -1.28
N GLY A 99 -10.62 2.63 -1.06
CA GLY A 99 -10.95 1.43 -1.81
C GLY A 99 -12.35 1.49 -2.40
N ARG A 100 -12.74 0.42 -3.07
CA ARG A 100 -14.08 0.31 -3.69
C ARG A 100 -15.22 0.50 -2.67
N ASN A 101 -15.03 -0.01 -1.46
CA ASN A 101 -16.07 -0.09 -0.43
C ASN A 101 -15.99 1.04 0.61
N GLY A 102 -15.13 2.04 0.41
CA GLY A 102 -15.02 3.19 1.29
C GLY A 102 -13.58 3.61 1.55
N ASN A 103 -13.39 4.35 2.65
CA ASN A 103 -12.10 4.95 3.00
C ASN A 103 -11.72 4.61 4.45
N ALA A 104 -10.43 4.62 4.74
CA ALA A 104 -9.88 4.55 6.08
C ALA A 104 -8.64 5.44 6.21
N GLN A 105 -8.21 5.72 7.43
CA GLN A 105 -6.97 6.44 7.69
C GLN A 105 -6.17 5.72 8.77
N LEU A 106 -4.85 5.71 8.61
CA LEU A 106 -3.89 5.40 9.68
C LEU A 106 -3.20 6.70 10.07
N VAL A 107 -3.33 7.08 11.33
CA VAL A 107 -2.77 8.32 11.87
C VAL A 107 -1.58 7.97 12.75
N ILE A 108 -0.40 8.46 12.39
CA ILE A 108 0.85 8.25 13.11
C ILE A 108 1.22 9.57 13.78
N HIS A 109 1.16 9.61 15.11
CA HIS A 109 1.55 10.77 15.90
C HIS A 109 3.03 10.65 16.30
N TYR A 110 3.80 11.70 16.01
CA TYR A 110 5.18 11.79 16.47
C TYR A 110 5.23 12.62 17.76
N GLN A 111 5.84 12.06 18.79
CA GLN A 111 6.21 12.81 19.99
C GLN A 111 7.71 13.09 19.91
N LEU A 112 8.07 14.37 19.80
CA LEU A 112 9.44 14.79 19.97
C LEU A 112 9.76 14.68 21.46
N ILE A 113 10.57 13.69 21.82
CA ILE A 113 11.14 13.61 23.17
C ILE A 113 12.26 14.66 23.20
N SER A 114 12.02 15.74 23.93
CA SER A 114 13.01 16.78 24.27
C SER A 114 13.80 16.41 25.52
#